data_AF-A0A3D2JUY6-F1
#
_entry.id   AF-A0A3D2JUY6-F1
#
_cell.length_a   1.000
_cell.length_b   1.000
_cell.length_c   1.000
_cell.angle_alpha   90.00
_cell.angle_beta   90.00
_cell.angle_gamma   90.00
#
_symmetry.space_group_name_H-M   'P 1'
#
loop_
_entity.id
_entity.type
_entity.pdbx_description
1 polymer ?
#
loop_
_entity_poly.entity_id
_entity_poly.type
_entity_poly.pdbx_seq_one_letter_code
_entity_poly.pdbx_strand_id
1 'polypeptide(L)'
;SLGAVPARFFDTQMASAYVGLGFSLSYQALVQTVTGKELPKDQTRSDWLKRPLTDLQLEYAANDVCYLLPLYRELTERLEQRGFLEYLRQDTALQVENSVSLEQPDNWAKIYTGVSNAWKLKGKSLACLQALCVWREEVARSRDRPRNWIAKDNELFALACLSESGQTITVSDFRNCEELSKELVRKQGESLLNLVNAERDASRS
;
A
#
# COMPACT_ATOMS: atom_id res chain seq x y z
N SER A 1 -2.92 11.40 -9.30
CA SER A 1 -3.59 12.15 -8.22
C SER A 1 -4.53 13.17 -8.81
N LEU A 2 -5.71 13.41 -8.21
CA LEU A 2 -6.62 14.52 -8.57
C LEU A 2 -6.12 15.89 -8.09
N GLY A 3 -4.91 15.96 -7.51
CA GLY A 3 -4.26 17.20 -7.09
C GLY A 3 -4.78 17.77 -5.76
N ALA A 4 -5.71 17.08 -5.09
CA ALA A 4 -6.29 17.51 -3.83
C ALA A 4 -6.34 16.36 -2.82
N VAL A 5 -5.94 16.65 -1.58
CA VAL A 5 -6.07 15.75 -0.42
C VAL A 5 -6.95 16.46 0.61
N PRO A 6 -8.00 15.82 1.16
CA PRO A 6 -8.83 16.44 2.20
C PRO A 6 -8.00 16.83 3.42
N ALA A 7 -8.16 18.07 3.89
CA ALA A 7 -7.47 18.56 5.09
C ALA A 7 -8.00 17.94 6.39
N ARG A 8 -9.26 17.46 6.37
CA ARG A 8 -9.90 16.75 7.48
C ARG A 8 -10.61 15.53 6.92
N PHE A 9 -10.45 14.41 7.60
CA PHE A 9 -11.00 13.12 7.21
C PHE A 9 -11.57 12.43 8.45
N PHE A 10 -12.69 11.72 8.28
CA PHE A 10 -13.27 10.90 9.34
C PHE A 10 -13.39 9.48 8.79
N ASP A 11 -12.60 8.57 9.34
CA ASP A 11 -12.63 7.16 8.95
C ASP A 11 -13.67 6.41 9.78
N THR A 12 -14.78 6.02 9.15
CA THR A 12 -15.86 5.29 9.83
C THR A 12 -15.43 3.89 10.29
N GLN A 13 -14.47 3.27 9.62
CA GLN A 13 -13.95 1.95 10.02
C GLN A 13 -13.08 2.10 11.27
N MET A 14 -12.17 3.08 11.32
CA MET A 14 -11.40 3.36 12.54
C MET A 14 -12.32 3.78 13.70
N ALA A 15 -13.29 4.66 13.43
CA ALA A 15 -14.28 5.07 14.41
C ALA A 15 -15.04 3.86 14.98
N SER A 16 -15.47 2.91 14.13
CA SER A 16 -16.14 1.68 14.55
C SER A 16 -15.28 0.81 15.48
N ALA A 17 -13.96 0.78 15.27
CA ALA A 17 -13.03 0.07 16.13
C ALA A 17 -12.94 0.73 17.53
N TYR A 18 -12.80 2.06 17.58
CA TYR A 18 -12.77 2.83 18.83
C TYR A 18 -14.07 2.69 19.64
N VAL A 19 -15.22 2.62 18.98
CA VAL A 19 -16.52 2.41 19.65
C VAL A 19 -16.83 0.93 19.89
N GLY A 20 -15.89 0.02 19.63
CA GLY A 20 -16.01 -1.40 19.97
C GLY A 20 -17.03 -2.17 19.14
N LEU A 21 -17.33 -1.73 17.92
CA LEU A 21 -18.20 -2.45 16.98
C LEU A 21 -17.47 -3.54 16.17
N GLY A 22 -16.16 -3.65 16.35
CA GLY A 22 -15.31 -4.63 15.68
C GLY A 22 -14.19 -3.98 14.88
N PHE A 23 -13.05 -4.64 14.83
CA PHE A 23 -11.96 -4.24 13.96
C PHE A 23 -12.25 -4.73 12.53
N SER A 24 -12.05 -3.88 11.53
CA SER A 24 -12.27 -4.20 10.10
C SER A 24 -13.71 -4.57 9.73
N LEU A 25 -14.71 -3.96 10.37
CA LEU A 25 -16.11 -4.12 9.96
C LEU A 25 -16.30 -3.60 8.53
N SER A 26 -17.03 -4.35 7.69
CA SER A 26 -17.35 -3.90 6.33
C SER A 26 -18.31 -2.71 6.39
N TYR A 27 -18.29 -1.85 5.36
CA TYR A 27 -19.23 -0.73 5.27
C TYR A 27 -20.70 -1.20 5.37
N GLN A 28 -21.06 -2.28 4.66
CA GLN A 28 -22.40 -2.86 4.71
C GLN A 28 -22.79 -3.32 6.13
N ALA A 29 -21.90 -4.04 6.81
CA ALA A 29 -22.15 -4.50 8.17
C ALA A 29 -22.22 -3.32 9.16
N LEU A 30 -21.43 -2.27 8.95
CA LEU A 30 -21.48 -1.05 9.77
C LEU A 30 -22.80 -0.30 9.56
N VAL A 31 -23.24 -0.12 8.32
CA VAL A 31 -24.55 0.48 8.00
C VAL A 31 -25.68 -0.32 8.64
N GLN A 32 -25.67 -1.64 8.51
CA GLN A 32 -26.68 -2.50 9.15
C GLN A 32 -26.66 -2.37 10.67
N THR A 33 -25.47 -2.39 11.28
CA THR A 33 -25.31 -2.33 12.75
C THR A 33 -25.77 -0.99 13.32
N VAL A 34 -25.49 0.12 12.63
CA VAL A 34 -25.78 1.47 13.13
C VAL A 34 -27.18 1.95 12.74
N THR A 35 -27.62 1.67 11.51
CA THR A 35 -28.87 2.23 10.96
C THR A 35 -29.99 1.21 10.82
N GLY A 36 -29.71 -0.08 10.99
CA GLY A 36 -30.64 -1.18 10.73
C GLY A 36 -30.94 -1.41 9.24
N LYS A 37 -30.25 -0.71 8.33
CA LYS A 37 -30.46 -0.83 6.88
C LYS A 37 -29.54 -1.89 6.27
N GLU A 38 -30.13 -2.75 5.45
CA GLU A 38 -29.37 -3.70 4.65
C GLU A 38 -29.07 -3.11 3.29
N LEU A 39 -27.78 -3.09 2.93
CA LEU A 39 -27.35 -2.68 1.60
C LEU A 39 -27.43 -3.88 0.63
N PRO A 40 -27.86 -3.66 -0.62
CA PRO A 40 -27.92 -4.71 -1.62
C PRO A 40 -26.53 -5.25 -1.98
N LYS A 41 -26.52 -6.37 -2.71
CA LYS A 41 -25.29 -7.03 -3.15
C LYS A 41 -24.37 -6.08 -3.91
N ASP A 42 -23.09 -6.24 -3.59
CA ASP A 42 -21.98 -5.38 -3.94
C ASP A 42 -21.64 -5.36 -5.45
N GLN A 43 -21.26 -4.20 -6.00
CA GLN A 43 -20.69 -3.99 -7.34
C GLN A 43 -19.17 -3.68 -7.30
N THR A 44 -18.49 -3.97 -6.19
CA THR A 44 -17.05 -3.71 -5.96
C THR A 44 -16.15 -4.24 -7.06
N ARG A 45 -16.54 -5.36 -7.70
CA ARG A 45 -15.75 -6.01 -8.77
C ARG A 45 -16.33 -5.81 -10.19
N SER A 46 -17.24 -4.86 -10.37
CA SER A 46 -17.76 -4.50 -11.69
C SER A 46 -16.75 -3.68 -12.51
N ASP A 47 -16.90 -3.68 -13.84
CA ASP A 47 -16.08 -2.82 -14.71
C ASP A 47 -16.58 -1.36 -14.61
N TRP A 48 -15.93 -0.57 -13.76
CA TRP A 48 -16.22 0.84 -13.53
C TRP A 48 -15.70 1.78 -14.63
N LEU A 49 -14.95 1.27 -15.60
CA LEU A 49 -14.48 2.04 -16.76
C LEU A 49 -15.45 1.95 -17.94
N LYS A 50 -16.26 0.89 -18.00
CA LYS A 50 -17.29 0.73 -19.04
C LYS A 50 -18.27 1.92 -19.04
N ARG A 51 -18.69 2.34 -20.24
CA ARG A 51 -19.73 3.36 -20.44
C ARG A 51 -20.80 2.88 -21.43
N PRO A 52 -22.09 3.24 -21.19
CA PRO A 52 -22.61 3.89 -19.99
C PRO A 52 -22.51 2.98 -18.76
N LEU A 53 -22.54 3.58 -17.55
CA LEU A 53 -22.68 2.81 -16.31
C LEU A 53 -24.08 2.17 -16.28
N THR A 54 -24.20 1.01 -15.65
CA THR A 54 -25.50 0.36 -15.45
C THR A 54 -26.25 1.00 -14.28
N ASP A 55 -27.58 0.84 -14.25
CA ASP A 55 -28.40 1.34 -13.14
C ASP A 55 -27.96 0.75 -11.79
N LEU A 56 -27.55 -0.54 -11.78
CA LEU A 56 -26.99 -1.20 -10.59
C LEU A 56 -25.68 -0.56 -10.12
N GLN A 57 -24.81 -0.13 -11.03
CA GLN A 57 -23.58 0.59 -10.68
C GLN A 57 -23.89 1.97 -10.11
N LEU A 58 -24.86 2.69 -10.69
CA LEU A 58 -25.28 4.00 -10.19
C LEU A 58 -25.89 3.90 -8.78
N GLU A 59 -26.78 2.94 -8.57
CA GLU A 59 -27.40 2.68 -7.26
C GLU A 59 -26.35 2.28 -6.21
N TYR A 60 -25.44 1.37 -6.57
CA TYR A 60 -24.34 0.96 -5.69
C TYR A 60 -23.47 2.16 -5.29
N ALA A 61 -23.04 2.99 -6.25
CA ALA A 61 -22.20 4.16 -5.97
C ALA A 61 -22.91 5.20 -5.08
N ALA A 62 -24.23 5.37 -5.22
CA ALA A 62 -25.01 6.22 -4.35
C ALA A 62 -25.10 5.64 -2.92
N ASN A 63 -25.25 4.32 -2.79
CA ASN A 63 -25.33 3.63 -1.51
C ASN A 63 -24.02 3.67 -0.71
N ASP A 64 -22.87 3.74 -1.38
CA ASP A 64 -21.54 3.88 -0.76
C ASP A 64 -21.33 5.22 -0.05
N VAL A 65 -22.21 6.21 -0.25
CA VAL A 65 -22.09 7.54 0.38
C VAL A 65 -23.32 7.97 1.17
N CYS A 66 -24.52 7.49 0.83
CA CYS A 66 -25.75 8.02 1.41
C CYS A 66 -25.89 7.77 2.93
N TYR A 67 -25.23 6.73 3.46
CA TYR A 67 -25.23 6.42 4.89
C TYR A 67 -24.03 6.99 5.65
N LEU A 68 -23.03 7.60 5.00
CA LEU A 68 -21.85 8.13 5.67
C LEU A 68 -22.17 9.25 6.67
N LEU A 69 -23.12 10.14 6.36
CA LEU A 69 -23.52 11.22 7.28
C LEU A 69 -24.25 10.69 8.52
N PRO A 70 -25.24 9.79 8.41
CA PRO A 70 -25.81 9.08 9.56
C PRO A 70 -24.75 8.37 10.41
N LEU A 71 -23.85 7.60 9.77
CA LEU A 71 -22.76 6.91 10.46
C LEU A 71 -21.85 7.88 11.21
N TYR A 72 -21.45 8.97 10.57
CA TYR A 72 -20.61 10.01 11.17
C TYR A 72 -21.24 10.55 12.46
N ARG A 73 -22.54 10.90 12.44
CA ARG A 73 -23.24 11.46 13.60
C ARG A 73 -23.26 10.47 14.77
N GLU A 74 -23.69 9.24 14.51
CA GLU A 74 -23.77 8.20 15.55
C GLU A 74 -22.38 7.87 16.14
N LEU A 75 -21.39 7.66 15.27
CA LEU A 75 -20.06 7.28 15.69
C LEU A 75 -19.39 8.43 16.47
N THR A 76 -19.60 9.69 16.06
CA THR A 76 -19.08 10.85 16.80
C THR A 76 -19.64 10.91 18.21
N GLU A 77 -20.96 10.76 18.38
CA GLU A 77 -21.58 10.76 19.70
C GLU A 77 -21.02 9.65 20.60
N ARG A 78 -20.89 8.43 20.08
CA ARG A 78 -20.29 7.30 20.82
C ARG A 78 -18.81 7.53 21.16
N LEU A 79 -18.06 8.17 20.27
CA LEU A 79 -16.65 8.51 20.51
C LEU A 79 -16.51 9.56 21.61
N GLU A 80 -17.37 10.58 21.62
CA GLU A 80 -17.40 11.61 22.65
C GLU A 80 -17.72 11.01 24.02
N GLN A 81 -18.76 10.17 24.09
CA GLN A 81 -19.14 9.46 25.32
C GLN A 81 -18.02 8.59 25.88
N ARG A 82 -17.17 8.02 25.01
CA ARG A 82 -16.02 7.18 25.40
C ARG A 82 -14.71 7.94 25.56
N GLY A 83 -14.67 9.23 25.21
CA GLY A 83 -13.45 10.04 25.24
C GLY A 83 -12.41 9.70 24.15
N PHE A 84 -12.83 9.07 23.04
CA PHE A 84 -11.93 8.64 21.95
C PHE A 84 -11.94 9.55 20.72
N LEU A 85 -12.78 10.59 20.67
CA LEU A 85 -12.90 11.45 19.48
C LEU A 85 -11.57 12.09 19.07
N GLU A 86 -10.77 12.55 20.03
CA GLU A 86 -9.48 13.18 19.73
C GLU A 86 -8.43 12.17 19.25
N TYR A 87 -8.45 10.94 19.77
CA TYR A 87 -7.58 9.88 19.29
C TYR A 87 -7.86 9.54 17.83
N LEU A 88 -9.14 9.43 17.45
CA LEU A 88 -9.52 9.24 16.04
C LEU A 88 -9.02 10.40 15.15
N ARG A 89 -9.11 11.65 15.63
CA ARG A 89 -8.63 12.81 14.87
C ARG A 89 -7.12 12.77 14.65
N GLN A 90 -6.36 12.38 15.67
CA GLN A 90 -4.91 12.24 15.57
C GLN A 90 -4.52 11.13 14.58
N ASP A 91 -5.17 9.97 14.67
CA ASP A 91 -4.88 8.85 13.78
C ASP A 91 -5.25 9.15 12.31
N THR A 92 -6.40 9.77 12.08
CA THR A 92 -6.84 10.16 10.72
C THR A 92 -5.98 11.29 10.15
N ALA A 93 -5.49 12.22 10.98
CA ALA A 93 -4.50 13.22 10.55
C ALA A 93 -3.18 12.56 10.13
N LEU A 94 -2.70 11.57 10.90
CA LEU A 94 -1.50 10.80 10.56
C LEU A 94 -1.70 9.99 9.26
N GLN A 95 -2.90 9.45 9.02
CA GLN A 95 -3.22 8.76 7.77
C GLN A 95 -3.13 9.70 6.56
N VAL A 96 -3.64 10.93 6.68
CA VAL A 96 -3.54 11.97 5.65
C VAL A 96 -2.07 12.33 5.41
N GLU A 97 -1.30 12.60 6.48
CA GLU A 97 0.13 12.92 6.40
C GLU A 97 0.92 11.80 5.71
N ASN A 98 0.69 10.55 6.11
CA ASN A 98 1.34 9.39 5.50
C ASN A 98 1.01 9.26 4.01
N SER A 99 -0.24 9.53 3.60
CA SER A 99 -0.63 9.48 2.19
C SER A 99 0.12 10.51 1.34
N VAL A 100 0.32 11.73 1.88
CA VAL A 100 1.06 12.80 1.21
C VAL A 100 2.54 12.47 1.17
N SER A 101 3.08 11.97 2.28
CA SER A 101 4.48 11.58 2.43
C SER A 101 4.88 10.52 1.41
N LEU A 102 4.05 9.50 1.19
CA LEU A 102 4.32 8.41 0.23
C LEU A 102 4.36 8.85 -1.24
N GLU A 103 3.70 9.96 -1.59
CA GLU A 103 3.76 10.53 -2.95
C GLU A 103 5.03 11.36 -3.19
N GLN A 104 5.78 11.72 -2.15
CA GLN A 104 7.02 12.49 -2.28
C GLN A 104 8.20 11.57 -2.61
N PRO A 105 8.93 11.80 -3.72
CA PRO A 105 10.09 10.98 -4.10
C PRO A 105 11.17 10.87 -3.01
N ASP A 106 11.40 11.94 -2.25
CA ASP A 106 12.38 11.97 -1.16
C ASP A 106 12.08 10.93 -0.05
N ASN A 107 10.82 10.51 0.07
CA ASN A 107 10.41 9.49 1.04
C ASN A 107 10.45 8.06 0.48
N TRP A 108 10.72 7.85 -0.81
CA TRP A 108 10.78 6.51 -1.39
C TRP A 108 11.91 5.67 -0.79
N ALA A 109 12.97 6.32 -0.31
CA ALA A 109 14.04 5.69 0.44
C ALA A 109 13.57 4.95 1.71
N LYS A 110 12.36 5.25 2.23
CA LYS A 110 11.74 4.55 3.37
C LYS A 110 10.84 3.38 2.97
N ILE A 111 10.54 3.17 1.69
CA ILE A 111 9.62 2.10 1.23
C ILE A 111 10.08 0.71 1.69
N TYR A 112 11.38 0.49 1.82
CA TYR A 112 11.95 -0.77 2.28
C TYR A 112 11.43 -1.21 3.67
N THR A 113 10.96 -0.28 4.52
CA THR A 113 10.43 -0.63 5.84
C THR A 113 9.15 -1.46 5.77
N GLY A 114 8.44 -1.41 4.64
CA GLY A 114 7.26 -2.23 4.38
C GLY A 114 7.57 -3.63 3.85
N VAL A 115 8.83 -3.90 3.46
CA VAL A 115 9.23 -5.22 2.92
C VAL A 115 9.36 -6.22 4.06
N SER A 116 8.66 -7.35 3.93
CA SER A 116 8.75 -8.43 4.92
C SER A 116 10.19 -8.92 5.08
N ASN A 117 10.59 -9.19 6.33
CA ASN A 117 11.95 -9.58 6.73
C ASN A 117 13.06 -8.53 6.51
N ALA A 118 12.76 -7.30 6.07
CA ALA A 118 13.78 -6.26 5.88
C ALA A 118 14.68 -6.04 7.12
N TRP A 119 14.12 -6.23 8.33
CA TRP A 119 14.85 -6.15 9.60
C TRP A 119 16.02 -7.14 9.74
N LYS A 120 16.06 -8.21 8.93
CA LYS A 120 17.17 -9.18 8.90
C LYS A 120 18.38 -8.66 8.15
N LEU A 121 18.19 -7.72 7.22
CA LEU A 121 19.27 -7.14 6.41
C LEU A 121 19.98 -6.03 7.18
N LYS A 122 21.29 -5.89 6.92
CA LYS A 122 22.13 -4.88 7.58
C LYS A 122 23.18 -4.36 6.61
N GLY A 123 23.63 -3.12 6.83
CA GLY A 123 24.69 -2.52 6.03
C GLY A 123 24.37 -2.57 4.53
N LYS A 124 25.21 -3.29 3.77
CA LYS A 124 25.17 -3.33 2.31
C LYS A 124 23.87 -3.93 1.75
N SER A 125 23.39 -5.02 2.33
CA SER A 125 22.15 -5.64 1.86
C SER A 125 20.93 -4.77 2.14
N LEU A 126 20.94 -4.01 3.24
CA LEU A 126 19.87 -3.06 3.52
C LEU A 126 19.87 -1.86 2.56
N ALA A 127 21.05 -1.31 2.26
CA ALA A 127 21.21 -0.26 1.26
C ALA A 127 20.77 -0.74 -0.14
N CYS A 128 21.17 -1.96 -0.51
CA CYS A 128 20.71 -2.60 -1.75
C CYS A 128 19.17 -2.74 -1.78
N LEU A 129 18.55 -3.17 -0.67
CA LEU A 129 17.08 -3.26 -0.59
C LEU A 129 16.41 -1.88 -0.74
N GLN A 130 16.98 -0.82 -0.16
CA GLN A 130 16.48 0.55 -0.32
C GLN A 130 16.50 0.97 -1.80
N ALA A 131 17.62 0.79 -2.48
CA ALA A 131 17.78 1.12 -3.89
C ALA A 131 16.82 0.31 -4.77
N LEU A 132 16.66 -1.00 -4.49
CA LEU A 132 15.71 -1.88 -5.17
C LEU A 132 14.25 -1.43 -4.97
N CYS A 133 13.89 -0.94 -3.78
CA CYS A 133 12.56 -0.42 -3.52
C CYS A 133 12.28 0.88 -4.28
N VAL A 134 13.26 1.79 -4.35
CA VAL A 134 13.18 3.02 -5.14
C VAL A 134 13.02 2.70 -6.63
N TRP A 135 13.86 1.83 -7.17
CA TRP A 135 13.77 1.35 -8.55
C TRP A 135 12.39 0.77 -8.86
N ARG A 136 11.84 -0.06 -7.96
CA ARG A 136 10.51 -0.65 -8.15
C ARG A 136 9.43 0.42 -8.20
N GLU A 137 9.52 1.44 -7.35
CA GLU A 137 8.57 2.56 -7.31
C GLU A 137 8.58 3.37 -8.62
N GLU A 138 9.77 3.70 -9.11
CA GLU A 138 9.96 4.41 -10.38
C GLU A 138 9.34 3.65 -11.56
N VAL A 139 9.67 2.36 -11.68
CA VAL A 139 9.17 1.51 -12.78
C VAL A 139 7.66 1.26 -12.66
N ALA A 140 7.13 1.11 -11.44
CA ALA A 140 5.70 0.94 -11.21
C ALA A 140 4.92 2.18 -11.66
N ARG A 141 5.39 3.38 -11.29
CA ARG A 141 4.79 4.65 -11.68
C ARG A 141 4.93 4.92 -13.18
N SER A 142 6.11 4.68 -13.76
CA SER A 142 6.35 4.95 -15.18
C SER A 142 5.49 4.06 -16.10
N ARG A 143 5.13 2.86 -15.63
CA ARG A 143 4.32 1.89 -16.39
C ARG A 143 2.84 1.89 -16.00
N ASP A 144 2.47 2.67 -14.98
CA ASP A 144 1.13 2.65 -14.37
C ASP A 144 0.70 1.20 -14.01
N ARG A 145 1.57 0.50 -13.26
CA ARG A 145 1.34 -0.88 -12.83
C ARG A 145 1.56 -1.03 -11.32
N PRO A 146 0.83 -1.95 -10.66
CA PRO A 146 1.09 -2.26 -9.25
C PRO A 146 2.55 -2.69 -8.99
N ARG A 147 3.13 -2.26 -7.86
CA ARG A 147 4.50 -2.60 -7.43
C ARG A 147 4.79 -4.10 -7.53
N ASN A 148 3.88 -4.93 -7.02
CA ASN A 148 4.02 -6.39 -7.00
C ASN A 148 3.98 -7.05 -8.40
N TRP A 149 3.54 -6.33 -9.43
CA TRP A 149 3.61 -6.80 -10.82
C TRP A 149 4.95 -6.46 -11.46
N ILE A 150 5.70 -5.49 -10.90
CA ILE A 150 7.06 -5.18 -11.31
C ILE A 150 8.04 -6.17 -10.67
N ALA A 151 8.00 -6.28 -9.33
CA ALA A 151 8.78 -7.23 -8.55
C ALA A 151 8.11 -7.42 -7.17
N LYS A 152 8.06 -8.66 -6.69
CA LYS A 152 7.49 -9.00 -5.38
C LYS A 152 8.50 -8.68 -4.27
N ASP A 153 7.98 -8.47 -3.05
CA ASP A 153 8.81 -8.16 -1.88
C ASP A 153 9.86 -9.25 -1.59
N ASN A 154 9.50 -10.53 -1.72
CA ASN A 154 10.42 -11.64 -1.51
C ASN A 154 11.53 -11.69 -2.59
N GLU A 155 11.23 -11.27 -3.82
CA GLU A 155 12.21 -11.18 -4.90
C GLU A 155 13.21 -10.05 -4.62
N LEU A 156 12.75 -8.87 -4.18
CA LEU A 156 13.64 -7.77 -3.79
C LEU A 156 14.52 -8.15 -2.60
N PHE A 157 13.94 -8.84 -1.61
CA PHE A 157 14.70 -9.34 -0.45
C PHE A 157 15.78 -10.33 -0.88
N ALA A 158 15.47 -11.28 -1.76
CA ALA A 158 16.45 -12.25 -2.25
C ALA A 158 17.60 -11.58 -3.04
N LEU A 159 17.29 -10.61 -3.91
CA LEU A 159 18.31 -9.81 -4.61
C LEU A 159 19.23 -9.07 -3.64
N ALA A 160 18.65 -8.50 -2.58
CA ALA A 160 19.41 -7.82 -1.55
C ALA A 160 20.34 -8.79 -0.79
N CYS A 161 19.90 -10.01 -0.47
CA CYS A 161 20.75 -11.04 0.12
C CYS A 161 21.91 -11.45 -0.79
N LEU A 162 21.70 -11.57 -2.10
CA LEU A 162 22.77 -11.92 -3.05
C LEU A 162 23.93 -10.89 -3.01
N SER A 163 23.62 -9.62 -2.77
CA SER A 163 24.63 -8.55 -2.67
C SER A 163 25.64 -8.74 -1.54
N GLU A 164 25.35 -9.60 -0.55
CA GLU A 164 26.25 -9.87 0.59
C GLU A 164 27.47 -10.72 0.23
N SER A 165 27.38 -11.50 -0.86
CA SER A 165 28.39 -12.51 -1.24
C SER A 165 29.78 -11.95 -1.55
N GLY A 166 29.95 -10.62 -1.58
CA GLY A 166 31.24 -9.94 -1.82
C GLY A 166 31.78 -10.07 -3.24
N GLN A 167 31.20 -10.95 -4.06
CA GLN A 167 31.56 -11.22 -5.45
C GLN A 167 30.69 -10.41 -6.42
N THR A 168 31.12 -10.36 -7.68
CA THR A 168 30.30 -9.79 -8.76
C THR A 168 29.10 -10.69 -9.01
N ILE A 169 27.89 -10.15 -8.86
CA ILE A 169 26.66 -10.89 -9.14
C ILE A 169 26.49 -10.96 -10.65
N THR A 170 26.14 -12.14 -11.13
CA THR A 170 25.95 -12.47 -12.54
C THR A 170 24.51 -12.86 -12.83
N VAL A 171 24.16 -12.91 -14.12
CA VAL A 171 22.86 -13.42 -14.57
C VAL A 171 22.64 -14.87 -14.14
N SER A 172 23.71 -15.67 -14.01
CA SER A 172 23.63 -17.05 -13.54
C SER A 172 23.16 -17.11 -12.09
N ASP A 173 23.63 -16.22 -11.22
CA ASP A 173 23.19 -16.13 -9.82
C ASP A 173 21.69 -15.83 -9.73
N PHE A 174 21.19 -14.92 -10.58
CA PHE A 174 19.75 -14.65 -10.66
C PHE A 174 18.94 -15.87 -11.12
N ARG A 175 19.46 -16.64 -12.08
CA ARG A 175 18.78 -17.84 -12.59
C ARG A 175 18.77 -18.99 -11.58
N ASN A 176 19.77 -19.02 -10.70
CA ASN A 176 19.93 -20.06 -9.68
C ASN A 176 19.21 -19.70 -8.36
N CYS A 177 18.74 -18.47 -8.21
CA CYS A 177 17.95 -18.04 -7.05
C CYS A 177 16.49 -18.47 -7.22
N GLU A 178 16.04 -19.40 -6.36
CA GLU A 178 14.71 -20.00 -6.44
C GLU A 178 13.58 -18.99 -6.21
N GLU A 179 13.85 -17.94 -5.44
CA GLU A 179 12.90 -16.88 -5.10
C GLU A 179 12.57 -15.98 -6.29
N LEU A 180 13.45 -15.90 -7.30
CA LEU A 180 13.28 -15.01 -8.45
C LEU A 180 12.45 -15.66 -9.54
N SER A 181 11.37 -14.99 -9.94
CA SER A 181 10.60 -15.44 -11.09
C SER A 181 11.40 -15.30 -12.38
N LYS A 182 11.28 -16.31 -13.26
CA LYS A 182 11.87 -16.28 -14.62
C LYS A 182 11.44 -15.05 -15.41
N GLU A 183 10.22 -14.56 -15.16
CA GLU A 183 9.69 -13.38 -15.81
C GLU A 183 10.43 -12.10 -15.37
N LEU A 184 10.68 -11.93 -14.06
CA LEU A 184 11.46 -10.81 -13.53
C LEU A 184 12.86 -10.80 -14.14
N VAL A 185 13.56 -11.95 -14.09
CA VAL A 185 14.91 -12.09 -14.64
C VAL A 185 14.94 -11.78 -16.14
N ARG A 186 13.94 -12.25 -16.89
CA ARG A 186 13.86 -11.99 -18.34
C ARG A 186 13.56 -10.53 -18.68
N LYS A 187 12.66 -9.87 -17.93
CA LYS A 187 12.20 -8.52 -18.23
C LYS A 187 13.08 -7.41 -17.65
N GLN A 188 13.72 -7.67 -16.52
CA GLN A 188 14.40 -6.65 -15.70
C GLN A 188 15.82 -7.07 -15.27
N GLY A 189 16.28 -8.26 -15.68
CA GLY A 189 17.51 -8.85 -15.17
C GLY A 189 18.74 -7.97 -15.34
N GLU A 190 18.91 -7.33 -16.51
CA GLU A 190 20.06 -6.44 -16.76
C GLU A 190 20.05 -5.21 -15.84
N SER A 191 18.92 -4.49 -15.76
CA SER A 191 18.79 -3.30 -14.90
C SER A 191 19.01 -3.65 -13.43
N LEU A 192 18.45 -4.77 -12.97
CA LEU A 192 18.62 -5.25 -11.59
C LEU A 192 20.06 -5.69 -11.31
N LEU A 193 20.72 -6.33 -12.28
CA LEU A 193 22.11 -6.74 -12.13
C LEU A 193 23.04 -5.53 -11.95
N ASN A 194 22.83 -4.50 -12.77
CA ASN A 194 23.59 -3.25 -12.69
C ASN A 194 23.37 -2.57 -11.34
N LEU A 195 22.12 -2.49 -10.88
CA LEU A 195 21.77 -1.88 -9.60
C LEU A 195 22.38 -2.62 -8.41
N VAL A 196 22.19 -3.94 -8.33
CA VAL A 196 22.71 -4.76 -7.22
C VAL A 196 24.25 -4.71 -7.16
N ASN A 197 24.91 -4.73 -8.31
CA ASN A 197 26.37 -4.62 -8.38
C ASN A 197 26.86 -3.22 -7.98
N ALA A 198 26.17 -2.16 -8.42
CA ALA A 198 26.51 -0.78 -8.06
C ALA A 198 26.43 -0.54 -6.55
N GLU A 199 25.35 -0.98 -5.90
CA GLU A 199 25.16 -0.83 -4.44
C GLU A 199 26.21 -1.63 -3.65
N ARG A 200 26.58 -2.83 -4.14
CA ARG A 200 27.67 -3.60 -3.55
C ARG A 200 28.99 -2.83 -3.58
N ASP A 201 29.31 -2.20 -4.71
CA ASP A 201 30.60 -1.56 -4.97
C ASP A 201 30.71 -0.15 -4.35
N ALA A 202 29.61 0.61 -4.30
CA ALA A 202 29.53 1.91 -3.61
C ALA A 202 29.92 1.80 -2.12
N SER A 203 29.71 0.62 -1.52
CA SER A 203 30.07 0.31 -0.14
C SER A 203 31.53 -0.19 0.03
N ARG A 204 32.41 -0.02 -0.97
CA ARG A 204 33.86 -0.34 -0.90
C ARG A 204 34.75 0.92 -0.82
N SER A 205 34.18 2.10 -1.03
CA SER A 205 34.83 3.41 -0.87
C SER A 205 34.47 4.01 0.49
#